data_AF-A0A3D5Q2A9-F1
#
_entry.id   AF-A0A3D5Q2A9-F1
#
_cell.length_a   1.000
_cell.length_b   1.000
_cell.length_c   1.000
_cell.angle_alpha   90.00
_cell.angle_beta   90.00
_cell.angle_gamma   90.00
#
_symmetry.space_group_name_H-M   'P 1'
#
loop_
_entity.id
_entity.type
_entity.pdbx_description
1 polymer ?
#
loop_
_entity_poly.entity_id
_entity_poly.type
_entity_poly.pdbx_seq_one_letter_code
_entity_poly.pdbx_strand_id
1 'polypeptide(L)'
;MKHEYRQNNALCLSEEQDIVYKAAAAPRLSLDKPVAEARWSQPVTPSPLLLFRYSAVTFNGHRIHYDHPFSIQSSHAEIPLPR
;
A
#
# COMPACT_ATOMS: atom_id res chain seq x y z
N MET A 1 4.24 -2.09 -16.97
CA MET A 1 3.08 -1.63 -17.77
C MET A 1 3.25 -0.14 -18.01
N LYS A 2 3.09 0.35 -19.24
CA LYS A 2 3.29 1.77 -19.58
C LYS A 2 1.97 2.42 -20.01
N HIS A 3 1.71 3.62 -19.49
CA HIS A 3 0.55 4.45 -19.82
C HIS A 3 1.01 5.80 -20.36
N GLU A 4 0.29 6.31 -21.36
CA GLU A 4 0.46 7.66 -21.90
C GLU A 4 -0.88 8.39 -21.86
N TYR A 5 -0.91 9.54 -21.18
CA TYR A 5 -2.09 10.40 -21.08
C TYR A 5 -1.89 11.60 -22.02
N ARG A 6 -2.79 11.76 -22.99
CA ARG A 6 -2.71 12.81 -24.01
C ARG A 6 -3.91 13.75 -23.96
N GLN A 7 -3.68 15.05 -24.13
CA GLN A 7 -4.72 16.07 -24.33
C GLN A 7 -4.43 16.80 -25.64
N ASN A 8 -5.43 16.96 -26.51
CA ASN A 8 -5.27 17.60 -27.81
C ASN A 8 -4.08 17.02 -28.62
N ASN A 9 -3.90 15.70 -28.56
CA ASN A 9 -2.79 14.94 -29.16
C ASN A 9 -1.38 15.23 -28.59
N ALA A 10 -1.25 16.13 -27.61
CA ALA A 10 0.00 16.37 -26.88
C ALA A 10 0.11 15.40 -25.69
N LEU A 11 1.30 14.85 -25.46
CA LEU A 11 1.58 14.00 -24.29
C LEU A 11 1.68 14.88 -23.04
N CYS A 12 0.83 14.58 -22.04
CA CYS A 12 0.77 15.32 -20.78
C CYS A 12 1.46 14.58 -19.62
N LEU A 13 1.32 13.25 -19.59
CA LEU A 13 1.90 12.39 -18.56
C LEU A 13 2.26 11.04 -19.18
N SER A 14 3.41 10.48 -18.83
CA SER A 14 3.74 9.08 -19.04
C SER A 14 3.98 8.42 -17.70
N GLU A 15 3.39 7.25 -17.49
CA GLU A 15 3.51 6.46 -16.28
C GLU A 15 4.04 5.07 -16.64
N GLU A 16 4.93 4.54 -15.80
CA GLU A 16 5.40 3.15 -15.87
C GLU A 16 5.22 2.48 -14.51
N GLN A 17 4.61 1.29 -14.52
CA GLN A 17 4.29 0.52 -13.33
C GLN A 17 4.89 -0.89 -13.41
N ASP A 18 5.72 -1.24 -12.44
CA ASP A 18 6.24 -2.59 -12.24
C ASP A 18 5.55 -3.25 -11.04
N ILE A 19 4.67 -4.20 -11.32
CA ILE A 19 3.88 -4.90 -10.31
C ILE A 19 4.45 -6.29 -10.09
N VAL A 20 4.89 -6.56 -8.86
CA VAL A 20 5.49 -7.85 -8.48
C VAL A 20 4.46 -8.71 -7.76
N TYR A 21 4.18 -9.89 -8.32
CA TYR A 21 3.38 -10.91 -7.66
C TYR A 21 4.29 -11.87 -6.92
N LYS A 22 4.08 -11.99 -5.60
CA LYS A 22 4.84 -12.89 -4.74
C LYS A 22 3.90 -13.88 -4.08
N ALA A 23 4.38 -15.10 -3.88
CA ALA A 23 3.75 -16.02 -2.95
C ALA A 23 3.85 -15.45 -1.51
N ALA A 24 3.00 -15.95 -0.62
CA ALA A 24 3.06 -15.61 0.79
C ALA A 24 4.47 -15.91 1.34
N ALA A 25 5.03 -14.95 2.07
CA ALA A 25 6.35 -15.05 2.68
C ALA A 25 6.28 -14.50 4.10
N ALA A 26 7.18 -14.96 4.97
CA ALA A 26 7.27 -14.43 6.33
C ALA A 26 7.53 -12.90 6.29
N PRO A 27 6.85 -12.12 7.13
CA PRO A 27 7.03 -10.67 7.15
C PRO A 27 8.44 -10.30 7.62
N ARG A 28 9.02 -9.29 6.98
CA ARG A 28 10.28 -8.68 7.44
C ARG A 28 9.94 -7.63 8.50
N LEU A 29 10.30 -7.90 9.75
CA LEU A 29 9.91 -7.10 10.91
C LEU A 29 10.91 -5.99 11.28
N SER A 30 12.06 -5.92 10.61
CA SER A 30 13.09 -4.92 10.89
C SER A 30 13.52 -4.16 9.64
N LEU A 31 13.76 -2.87 9.85
CA LEU A 31 14.49 -2.02 8.91
C LEU A 31 15.98 -2.24 9.14
N ASP A 32 16.76 -2.29 8.05
CA ASP A 32 18.21 -2.51 8.12
C ASP A 32 18.96 -1.27 8.63
N LYS A 33 18.30 -0.11 8.70
CA LYS A 33 18.89 1.17 9.04
C LYS A 33 17.96 2.00 9.94
N PRO A 34 18.52 2.76 10.90
CA PRO A 34 17.74 3.70 11.69
C PRO A 34 17.18 4.81 10.77
N VAL A 35 15.92 5.19 11.03
CA VAL A 35 15.26 6.30 10.33
C VAL A 35 15.64 7.60 11.03
N ALA A 36 16.02 8.62 10.26
CA ALA A 36 16.30 9.94 10.80
C ALA A 36 15.03 10.57 11.40
N GLU A 37 15.19 11.48 12.35
CA GLU A 37 14.05 12.20 12.92
C GLU A 37 13.33 13.04 11.86
N ALA A 38 12.00 12.93 11.85
CA ALA A 38 11.18 13.68 10.92
C ALA A 38 11.11 15.15 11.33
N ARG A 39 11.33 16.07 10.39
CA ARG A 39 11.13 17.51 10.62
C ARG A 39 9.65 17.88 10.84
N TRP A 40 8.73 17.04 10.39
CA TRP A 40 7.28 17.25 10.50
C TRP A 40 6.57 15.91 10.64
N SER A 41 5.52 15.87 11.46
CA SER A 41 4.67 14.70 11.66
C SER A 41 3.22 15.13 11.89
N GLN A 42 2.27 14.34 11.38
CA GLN A 42 0.84 14.49 11.68
C GLN A 42 0.23 13.12 11.97
N PRO A 43 -0.48 12.94 13.09
CA PRO A 43 -1.20 11.69 13.36
C PRO A 43 -2.44 11.57 12.47
N VAL A 44 -2.70 10.35 12.00
CA VAL A 44 -3.92 9.99 11.28
C VAL A 44 -4.45 8.71 11.89
N THR A 45 -5.72 8.71 12.29
CA THR A 45 -6.42 7.49 12.73
C THR A 45 -7.18 6.91 11.54
N PRO A 46 -6.67 5.83 10.90
CA PRO A 46 -7.35 5.25 9.76
C PRO A 46 -8.66 4.57 10.21
N SER A 47 -9.77 4.90 9.54
CA SER A 47 -11.01 4.15 9.62
C SER A 47 -11.21 3.32 8.35
N PRO A 48 -11.93 2.18 8.41
CA PRO A 48 -12.22 1.39 7.21
C PRO A 48 -12.86 2.23 6.08
N LEU A 49 -13.74 3.17 6.42
CA LEU A 49 -14.37 4.06 5.44
C LEU A 49 -13.38 5.04 4.81
N LEU A 50 -12.44 5.58 5.59
CA LEU A 50 -11.37 6.43 5.05
C LEU A 50 -10.48 5.65 4.08
N LEU A 51 -10.04 4.46 4.49
CA LEU A 51 -9.20 3.59 3.66
C LEU A 51 -9.93 3.13 2.40
N PHE A 52 -11.22 2.80 2.48
CA PHE A 52 -12.05 2.46 1.32
C PHE A 52 -12.14 3.63 0.33
N ARG A 53 -12.45 4.84 0.80
CA ARG A 53 -12.55 6.03 -0.07
C ARG A 53 -11.20 6.37 -0.70
N TYR A 54 -10.12 6.27 0.06
CA TYR A 54 -8.76 6.48 -0.45
C TYR A 54 -8.40 5.46 -1.54
N SER A 55 -8.69 4.18 -1.29
CA SER A 55 -8.48 3.10 -2.25
C SER A 55 -9.28 3.33 -3.54
N ALA A 56 -10.52 3.80 -3.42
CA ALA A 56 -11.37 4.09 -4.57
C ALA A 56 -10.87 5.27 -5.41
N VAL A 57 -10.52 6.41 -4.79
CA VAL A 57 -10.07 7.61 -5.53
C VAL A 57 -8.69 7.42 -6.18
N THR A 58 -7.88 6.50 -5.64
CA THR A 58 -6.57 6.15 -6.19
C THR A 58 -6.59 4.90 -7.08
N PHE A 59 -7.77 4.31 -7.33
CA PHE A 59 -7.94 3.07 -8.10
C PHE A 59 -7.18 1.85 -7.55
N ASN A 60 -6.87 1.83 -6.25
CA ASN A 60 -6.26 0.70 -5.54
C ASN A 60 -7.32 -0.19 -4.87
N GLY A 61 -8.22 -0.78 -5.66
CA GLY A 61 -9.39 -1.52 -5.16
C GLY A 61 -9.11 -2.87 -4.48
N HIS A 62 -7.85 -3.23 -4.23
CA HIS A 62 -7.53 -4.51 -3.57
C HIS A 62 -7.92 -4.48 -2.09
N ARG A 63 -8.54 -5.58 -1.62
CA ARG A 63 -9.02 -5.72 -0.23
C ARG A 63 -7.94 -5.54 0.83
N ILE A 64 -6.68 -5.80 0.48
CA ILE A 64 -5.52 -5.56 1.36
C ILE A 64 -5.38 -4.09 1.80
N HIS A 65 -6.03 -3.14 1.12
CA HIS A 65 -5.89 -1.70 1.42
C HIS A 65 -6.95 -1.17 2.38
N TYR A 66 -8.09 -1.86 2.57
CA TYR A 66 -9.22 -1.31 3.33
C TYR A 66 -9.95 -2.33 4.22
N ASP A 67 -9.74 -3.63 4.02
CA ASP A 67 -10.36 -4.71 4.81
C ASP A 67 -9.32 -5.28 5.78
N HIS A 68 -9.33 -4.78 7.02
CA HIS A 68 -8.35 -5.18 8.03
C HIS A 68 -8.37 -6.69 8.34
N PRO A 69 -9.53 -7.33 8.61
CA PRO A 69 -9.59 -8.79 8.78
C PRO A 69 -8.99 -9.59 7.61
N PHE A 70 -9.26 -9.18 6.36
CA PHE A 70 -8.67 -9.83 5.20
C PHE A 70 -7.15 -9.61 5.11
N SER A 71 -6.70 -8.39 5.40
CA SER A 71 -5.30 -7.99 5.30
C SER A 71 -4.40 -8.76 6.26
N ILE A 72 -4.90 -9.01 7.48
CA ILE A 72 -4.17 -9.83 8.45
C ILE A 72 -4.19 -11.30 8.02
N GLN A 73 -5.35 -11.89 7.67
CA GLN A 73 -5.42 -13.33 7.32
C GLN A 73 -4.55 -13.70 6.11
N SER A 74 -4.51 -12.83 5.10
CA SER A 74 -3.68 -13.02 3.90
C SER A 74 -2.18 -12.93 4.14
N SER A 75 -1.74 -12.42 5.30
CA SER A 75 -0.33 -12.27 5.68
C SER A 75 0.13 -13.25 6.77
N HIS A 76 -0.71 -14.17 7.26
CA HIS A 76 -0.31 -15.15 8.28
C HIS A 76 0.41 -16.37 7.68
N ALA A 77 1.73 -16.35 7.74
CA ALA A 77 2.40 -17.42 8.47
C ALA A 77 2.23 -17.07 9.97
N GLU A 78 1.75 -18.01 10.78
CA GLU A 78 1.45 -17.80 12.21
C GLU A 78 2.59 -17.06 12.92
N ILE A 79 2.31 -15.85 13.45
CA ILE A 79 3.17 -15.21 14.43
C ILE A 79 2.55 -15.51 15.80
N PRO A 80 3.17 -16.32 16.66
CA PRO A 80 2.64 -16.58 17.99
C PRO A 80 2.76 -15.32 18.84
N LEU A 81 1.67 -14.96 19.52
CA LEU A 81 1.67 -13.90 20.53
C LEU A 81 2.59 -14.28 21.69
N PRO A 82 3.41 -13.34 22.23
CA PRO A 82 4.14 -13.61 23.46
C PRO A 82 3.16 -13.79 24.62
N ARG A 83 3.45 -14.78 25.47
CA ARG A 83 2.78 -14.97 26.77
C ARG A 83 3.12 -13.85 27.74
#